data_AF-A0A934LIJ8-F1
#
_entry.id   AF-A0A934LIJ8-F1
#
_cell.length_a   1.000
_cell.length_b   1.000
_cell.length_c   1.000
_cell.angle_alpha   90.00
_cell.angle_beta   90.00
_cell.angle_gamma   90.00
#
_symmetry.space_group_name_H-M   'P 1'
#
loop_
_entity.id
_entity.type
_entity.pdbx_description
1 polymer ?
#
loop_
_entity_poly.entity_id
_entity_poly.type
_entity_poly.pdbx_seq_one_letter_code
_entity_poly.pdbx_strand_id
1 'polypeptide(L)'
;MAGWNRFRKKEIKWDLVSATELVLNILKQSEPAKTLFPLKASVSQSLHKGFVGVHDRWIITVVEIEPGVIRLTMNDIAERRDQQLTLEARSETELCANIETWRSQVNWWCGRLSVYRLQPQKTYRVIQTFTDYYGSVFEAGRELTFAGRNFLPYDGGHTLSFQPASIYLQEDAQSDILSNFDLYFEEVPAER
;
A
#
# COMPACT_ATOMS: atom_id res chain seq x y z
N MET A 1 -38.09 14.64 -43.86
CA MET A 1 -37.03 13.61 -43.81
C MET A 1 -36.16 13.86 -42.60
N ALA A 2 -36.02 12.83 -41.77
CA ALA A 2 -35.66 12.88 -40.37
C ALA A 2 -34.19 13.26 -40.10
N GLY A 3 -33.98 13.88 -38.94
CA GLY A 3 -32.73 14.46 -38.48
C GLY A 3 -31.62 13.42 -38.29
N TRP A 4 -30.43 13.81 -38.72
CA TRP A 4 -29.21 13.06 -38.50
C TRP A 4 -28.83 13.08 -37.01
N ASN A 5 -28.74 11.86 -36.47
CA ASN A 5 -28.15 11.54 -35.17
C ASN A 5 -26.74 12.16 -35.01
N ARG A 6 -26.64 13.25 -34.25
CA ARG A 6 -25.39 13.60 -33.56
C ARG A 6 -25.32 12.79 -32.27
N PHE A 7 -24.87 11.55 -32.36
CA PHE A 7 -24.17 10.95 -31.23
C PHE A 7 -22.86 11.72 -31.07
N ARG A 8 -22.90 12.85 -30.34
CA ARG A 8 -21.69 13.36 -29.72
C ARG A 8 -21.23 12.26 -28.78
N LYS A 9 -20.18 11.53 -29.15
CA LYS A 9 -19.33 10.88 -28.14
C LYS A 9 -19.04 11.98 -27.14
N LYS A 10 -19.62 11.87 -25.95
CA LYS A 10 -19.23 12.71 -24.83
C LYS A 10 -17.77 12.35 -24.63
N GLU A 11 -16.86 13.19 -25.13
CA GLU A 11 -15.47 13.16 -24.68
C GLU A 11 -15.58 13.40 -23.18
N ILE A 12 -15.51 12.32 -22.42
CA ILE A 12 -15.32 12.41 -20.98
C ILE A 12 -13.95 13.08 -20.89
N LYS A 13 -13.94 14.36 -20.51
CA LYS A 13 -12.69 14.99 -20.10
C LYS A 13 -12.24 14.24 -18.87
N TRP A 14 -11.21 13.44 -19.05
CA TRP A 14 -10.54 12.74 -17.96
C TRP A 14 -9.86 13.78 -17.10
N ASP A 15 -10.33 13.94 -15.87
CA ASP A 15 -9.60 14.67 -14.85
C ASP A 15 -9.00 13.69 -13.84
N LEU A 16 -8.00 14.18 -13.11
CA LEU A 16 -7.26 13.42 -12.11
C LEU A 16 -8.17 12.78 -11.05
N VAL A 17 -9.26 13.45 -10.67
CA VAL A 17 -10.21 12.94 -9.66
C VAL A 17 -10.94 11.71 -10.21
N SER A 18 -11.54 11.85 -11.38
CA SER A 18 -12.29 10.79 -12.06
C SER A 18 -11.41 9.57 -12.34
N ALA A 19 -10.16 9.79 -12.78
CA ALA A 19 -9.20 8.71 -13.00
C ALA A 19 -8.87 7.96 -11.69
N THR A 20 -8.62 8.69 -10.60
CA THR A 20 -8.27 8.10 -9.31
C THR A 20 -9.43 7.29 -8.72
N GLU A 21 -10.66 7.81 -8.81
CA GLU A 21 -11.86 7.10 -8.37
C GLU A 21 -12.12 5.84 -9.20
N LEU A 22 -11.90 5.92 -10.51
CA LEU A 22 -12.03 4.76 -11.39
C LEU A 22 -11.02 3.66 -11.04
N VAL A 23 -9.74 4.01 -10.80
CA VAL A 23 -8.73 3.04 -10.32
C VAL A 23 -9.21 2.33 -9.05
N LEU A 24 -9.70 3.09 -8.07
CA LEU A 24 -10.23 2.53 -6.83
C LEU A 24 -11.39 1.56 -7.08
N ASN A 25 -12.34 1.95 -7.92
CA ASN A 25 -13.53 1.15 -8.22
C ASN A 25 -13.18 -0.17 -8.93
N ILE A 26 -12.24 -0.16 -9.88
CA ILE A 26 -11.77 -1.37 -10.57
C ILE A 26 -11.11 -2.35 -9.60
N LEU A 27 -10.36 -1.85 -8.62
CA LEU A 27 -9.71 -2.69 -7.62
C LEU A 27 -10.73 -3.28 -6.63
N LYS A 28 -11.72 -2.49 -6.21
CA LYS A 28 -12.79 -2.91 -5.28
C LYS A 28 -13.70 -4.02 -5.81
N GLN A 29 -13.93 -4.07 -7.12
CA GLN A 29 -14.79 -5.10 -7.75
C GLN A 29 -14.30 -6.55 -7.51
N SER A 30 -13.08 -6.72 -7.03
CA SER A 30 -12.45 -8.04 -6.81
C SER A 30 -11.81 -8.18 -5.42
N GLU A 31 -12.12 -7.29 -4.47
CA GLU A 31 -11.50 -7.34 -3.14
C GLU A 31 -11.71 -8.74 -2.52
N PRO A 32 -10.64 -9.46 -2.16
CA PRO A 32 -10.81 -10.69 -1.40
C PRO A 32 -11.40 -10.31 -0.04
N ALA A 33 -12.41 -11.06 0.41
CA ALA A 33 -13.16 -10.80 1.65
C ALA A 33 -12.34 -10.78 2.96
N LYS A 34 -11.00 -10.85 2.89
CA LYS A 34 -10.06 -10.96 4.01
C LYS A 34 -9.07 -9.80 4.14
N THR A 35 -9.21 -8.70 3.40
CA THR A 35 -8.36 -7.53 3.66
C THR A 35 -8.77 -6.82 4.95
N LEU A 36 -7.85 -6.77 5.92
CA LEU A 36 -8.03 -6.06 7.20
C LEU A 36 -8.34 -4.56 7.03
N PHE A 37 -7.91 -3.97 5.91
CA PHE A 37 -8.14 -2.57 5.59
C PHE A 37 -8.71 -2.44 4.17
N PRO A 38 -9.83 -1.72 4.00
CA PRO A 38 -10.40 -1.49 2.68
C PRO A 38 -9.51 -0.55 1.86
N LEU A 39 -9.57 -0.67 0.54
CA LEU A 39 -8.91 0.28 -0.35
C LEU A 39 -9.53 1.68 -0.20
N LYS A 40 -8.66 2.69 -0.25
CA LYS A 40 -8.99 4.11 -0.21
C LYS A 40 -8.31 4.86 -1.36
N ALA A 41 -8.90 5.99 -1.74
CA ALA A 41 -8.31 6.95 -2.66
C ALA A 41 -8.18 8.33 -1.99
N SER A 42 -7.24 9.12 -2.47
CA SER A 42 -7.10 10.54 -2.13
C SER A 42 -6.55 11.30 -3.33
N VAL A 43 -6.94 12.57 -3.48
CA VAL A 43 -6.43 13.46 -4.51
C VAL A 43 -5.84 14.69 -3.84
N SER A 44 -4.59 14.99 -4.13
CA SER A 44 -3.92 16.20 -3.73
C SER A 44 -3.91 17.20 -4.88
N GLN A 45 -4.66 18.29 -4.70
CA GLN A 45 -4.69 19.39 -5.68
C GLN A 45 -3.34 20.11 -5.76
N SER A 46 -2.65 20.29 -4.62
CA SER A 46 -1.35 20.99 -4.58
C SER A 46 -0.22 20.19 -5.23
N LEU A 47 -0.26 18.87 -5.13
CA LEU A 47 0.72 17.99 -5.77
C LEU A 47 0.34 17.63 -7.21
N HIS A 48 -0.91 17.90 -7.61
CA HIS A 48 -1.50 17.39 -8.85
C HIS A 48 -1.38 15.86 -8.97
N LYS A 49 -1.65 15.14 -7.87
CA LYS A 49 -1.56 13.67 -7.81
C LYS A 49 -2.80 13.04 -7.16
N GLY A 50 -3.20 11.91 -7.72
CA GLY A 50 -4.11 10.96 -7.09
C GLY A 50 -3.33 9.83 -6.44
N PHE A 51 -3.89 9.22 -5.42
CA PHE A 51 -3.29 8.12 -4.69
C PHE A 51 -4.36 7.07 -4.41
N VAL A 52 -4.02 5.80 -4.64
CA VAL A 52 -4.84 4.65 -4.27
C VAL A 52 -4.00 3.71 -3.42
N GLY A 53 -4.56 3.24 -2.31
CA GLY A 53 -3.85 2.37 -1.39
C GLY A 53 -4.72 1.93 -0.24
N VAL A 54 -4.08 1.60 0.87
CA VAL A 54 -4.71 1.13 2.11
C VAL A 54 -4.40 2.09 3.25
N HIS A 55 -4.92 1.82 4.45
CA HIS A 55 -4.79 2.74 5.57
C HIS A 55 -3.34 3.20 5.83
N ASP A 56 -2.38 2.28 5.77
CA ASP A 56 -0.98 2.46 6.16
C ASP A 56 -0.02 2.76 5.00
N ARG A 57 -0.46 2.72 3.73
CA ARG A 57 0.41 3.04 2.58
C ARG A 57 -0.36 3.42 1.31
N TRP A 58 0.25 4.27 0.50
CA TRP A 58 -0.14 4.48 -0.89
C TRP A 58 0.54 3.43 -1.77
N ILE A 59 -0.20 2.84 -2.70
CA ILE A 59 0.28 1.75 -3.57
C ILE A 59 0.44 2.30 -5.00
N ILE A 60 -0.63 2.88 -5.54
CA ILE A 60 -0.63 3.49 -6.86
C ILE A 60 -0.68 5.01 -6.71
N THR A 61 0.19 5.69 -7.44
CA THR A 61 0.10 7.13 -7.70
C THR A 61 -0.44 7.34 -9.11
N VAL A 62 -1.36 8.29 -9.24
CA VAL A 62 -2.03 8.68 -10.48
C VAL A 62 -1.63 10.11 -10.78
N VAL A 63 -1.17 10.38 -12.00
CA VAL A 63 -0.75 11.72 -12.43
C VAL A 63 -1.31 11.97 -13.82
N GLU A 64 -1.92 13.12 -14.04
CA GLU A 64 -2.19 13.61 -15.40
C GLU A 64 -0.91 14.28 -15.93
N ILE A 65 -0.30 13.69 -16.95
CA ILE A 65 0.99 14.18 -17.50
C ILE A 65 0.79 15.12 -18.69
N GLU A 66 -0.30 14.92 -19.41
CA GLU A 66 -0.79 15.73 -20.52
C GLU A 66 -2.32 15.67 -20.48
N PRO A 67 -3.05 16.64 -21.04
CA PRO A 67 -4.51 16.61 -21.06
C PRO A 67 -5.07 15.28 -21.58
N GLY A 68 -5.75 14.53 -20.69
CA GLY A 68 -6.33 13.22 -21.00
C GLY A 68 -5.35 12.04 -21.03
N VAL A 69 -4.10 12.22 -20.60
CA VAL A 69 -3.09 11.15 -20.47
C VAL A 69 -2.77 10.95 -19.00
N ILE A 70 -3.16 9.79 -18.47
CA ILE A 70 -2.91 9.41 -17.08
C ILE A 70 -1.72 8.47 -17.01
N ARG A 71 -0.73 8.85 -16.21
CA ARG A 71 0.35 7.99 -15.77
C ARG A 71 0.02 7.37 -14.42
N LEU A 72 0.16 6.05 -14.36
CA LEU A 72 0.11 5.26 -13.15
C LEU A 72 1.53 4.87 -12.77
N THR A 73 1.88 5.01 -11.49
CA THR A 73 3.15 4.52 -10.95
C THR A 73 2.92 3.76 -9.65
N MET A 74 3.63 2.65 -9.47
CA MET A 74 3.72 1.94 -8.19
C MET A 74 5.10 1.29 -8.07
N ASN A 75 5.46 0.85 -6.87
CA ASN A 75 6.61 -0.03 -6.71
C ASN A 75 6.22 -1.48 -7.07
N ASP A 76 7.16 -2.25 -7.61
CA ASP A 76 6.98 -3.69 -7.85
C ASP A 76 6.93 -4.46 -6.51
N ILE A 77 6.94 -5.78 -6.54
CA ILE A 77 6.73 -6.63 -5.37
C ILE A 77 7.98 -7.43 -4.99
N ALA A 78 7.96 -7.99 -3.78
CA ALA A 78 8.96 -8.93 -3.28
C ALA A 78 10.40 -8.43 -3.46
N GLU A 79 11.26 -9.21 -4.13
CA GLU A 79 12.68 -8.88 -4.36
C GLU A 79 12.91 -7.64 -5.23
N ARG A 80 11.88 -7.20 -5.97
CA ARG A 80 11.94 -6.01 -6.85
C ARG A 80 11.20 -4.82 -6.27
N ARG A 81 10.86 -4.82 -4.98
CA ARG A 81 10.06 -3.77 -4.33
C ARG A 81 10.64 -2.34 -4.37
N ASP A 82 11.92 -2.21 -4.73
CA ASP A 82 12.57 -0.91 -4.95
C ASP A 82 12.50 -0.43 -6.42
N GLN A 83 12.03 -1.29 -7.33
CA GLN A 83 11.83 -0.94 -8.73
C GLN A 83 10.45 -0.29 -8.91
N GLN A 84 10.43 0.89 -9.54
CA GLN A 84 9.19 1.55 -9.92
C GLN A 84 8.66 1.01 -11.26
N LEU A 85 7.39 0.63 -11.26
CA LEU A 85 6.60 0.29 -12.44
C LEU A 85 5.80 1.51 -12.89
N THR A 86 5.72 1.69 -14.21
CA THR A 86 4.97 2.80 -14.82
C THR A 86 4.12 2.29 -15.97
N LEU A 87 2.87 2.74 -16.03
CA LEU A 87 1.97 2.53 -17.15
C LEU A 87 1.29 3.85 -17.50
N GLU A 88 0.90 4.01 -18.76
CA GLU A 88 0.16 5.17 -19.23
C GLU A 88 -1.17 4.71 -19.84
N ALA A 89 -2.21 5.51 -19.63
CA ALA A 89 -3.53 5.30 -20.19
C ALA A 89 -4.04 6.60 -20.82
N ARG A 90 -4.51 6.49 -22.06
CA ARG A 90 -5.14 7.56 -22.85
C ARG A 90 -6.65 7.38 -22.95
N SER A 91 -7.18 6.32 -22.35
CA SER A 91 -8.60 6.00 -22.34
C SER A 91 -9.00 5.19 -21.11
N GLU A 92 -10.30 5.12 -20.85
CA GLU A 92 -10.89 4.28 -19.82
C GLU A 92 -10.54 2.81 -19.99
N THR A 93 -10.63 2.31 -21.22
CA THR A 93 -10.32 0.93 -21.54
C THR A 93 -8.85 0.60 -21.26
N GLU A 94 -7.92 1.49 -21.61
CA GLU A 94 -6.49 1.33 -21.29
C GLU A 94 -6.25 1.39 -19.79
N LEU A 95 -6.90 2.30 -19.06
CA LEU A 95 -6.76 2.37 -17.60
C LEU A 95 -7.25 1.07 -16.94
N CYS A 96 -8.43 0.58 -17.33
CA CYS A 96 -8.97 -0.69 -16.85
C CYS A 96 -8.00 -1.85 -17.12
N ALA A 97 -7.48 -1.95 -18.35
CA ALA A 97 -6.51 -2.98 -18.71
C ALA A 97 -5.22 -2.87 -17.88
N ASN A 98 -4.67 -1.66 -17.72
CA ASN A 98 -3.48 -1.42 -16.91
C ASN A 98 -3.68 -1.84 -15.45
N ILE A 99 -4.80 -1.47 -14.83
CA ILE A 99 -5.10 -1.87 -13.44
C ILE A 99 -5.29 -3.38 -13.33
N GLU A 100 -5.89 -4.03 -14.32
CA GLU A 100 -6.00 -5.49 -14.34
C GLU A 100 -4.61 -6.16 -14.36
N THR A 101 -3.67 -5.65 -15.17
CA THR A 101 -2.30 -6.19 -15.19
C THR A 101 -1.55 -6.05 -13.87
N TRP A 102 -1.91 -5.04 -13.07
CA TRP A 102 -1.31 -4.76 -11.76
C TRP A 102 -2.09 -5.36 -10.58
N ARG A 103 -3.21 -6.03 -10.84
CA ARG A 103 -4.12 -6.52 -9.77
C ARG A 103 -3.40 -7.41 -8.77
N SER A 104 -2.55 -8.33 -9.24
CA SER A 104 -1.82 -9.24 -8.36
C SER A 104 -0.81 -8.52 -7.45
N GLN A 105 -0.12 -7.50 -7.99
CA GLN A 105 0.85 -6.70 -7.27
C GLN A 105 0.17 -5.80 -6.25
N VAL A 106 -0.94 -5.17 -6.62
CA VAL A 106 -1.77 -4.38 -5.69
C VAL A 106 -2.27 -5.25 -4.56
N ASN A 107 -2.79 -6.45 -4.86
CA ASN A 107 -3.25 -7.39 -3.83
C ASN A 107 -2.12 -7.82 -2.89
N TRP A 108 -0.91 -8.03 -3.41
CA TRP A 108 0.27 -8.30 -2.60
C TRP A 108 0.57 -7.14 -1.64
N TRP A 109 0.63 -5.91 -2.17
CA TRP A 109 0.82 -4.69 -1.36
C TRP A 109 -0.27 -4.48 -0.31
N CYS A 110 -1.53 -4.79 -0.66
CA CYS A 110 -2.67 -4.76 0.25
C CYS A 110 -2.61 -5.83 1.34
N GLY A 111 -1.92 -6.95 1.11
CA GLY A 111 -1.78 -8.05 2.09
C GLY A 111 -0.53 -7.92 2.96
N ARG A 112 0.48 -7.18 2.49
CA ARG A 112 1.79 -7.06 3.10
C ARG A 112 1.73 -6.60 4.56
N LEU A 113 2.49 -7.27 5.43
CA LEU A 113 2.59 -6.93 6.85
C LEU A 113 3.26 -5.56 7.04
N SER A 114 2.87 -4.84 8.08
CA SER A 114 3.53 -3.62 8.58
C SER A 114 3.30 -3.51 10.08
N VAL A 115 4.02 -2.58 10.71
CA VAL A 115 3.80 -2.20 12.11
C VAL A 115 2.35 -1.76 12.40
N TYR A 116 1.62 -1.28 11.39
CA TYR A 116 0.22 -0.84 11.51
C TYR A 116 -0.79 -2.00 11.41
N ARG A 117 -0.33 -3.19 11.00
CA ARG A 117 -1.13 -4.38 10.77
C ARG A 117 -0.97 -5.45 11.83
N LEU A 118 -0.10 -5.22 12.81
CA LEU A 118 0.06 -6.08 13.99
C LEU A 118 -1.25 -6.13 14.79
N GLN A 119 -1.66 -7.35 15.16
CA GLN A 119 -2.89 -7.61 15.91
C GLN A 119 -2.57 -8.07 17.32
N PRO A 120 -3.19 -7.48 18.36
CA PRO A 120 -3.00 -7.95 19.73
C PRO A 120 -3.27 -9.45 19.87
N GLN A 121 -2.50 -10.10 20.74
CA GLN A 121 -2.56 -11.54 21.04
C GLN A 121 -2.09 -12.47 19.91
N LYS A 122 -1.69 -11.93 18.74
CA LYS A 122 -1.04 -12.73 17.70
C LYS A 122 0.45 -12.90 17.98
N THR A 123 0.96 -14.07 17.66
CA THR A 123 2.39 -14.38 17.71
C THR A 123 3.03 -14.05 16.36
N TYR A 124 4.15 -13.37 16.41
CA TYR A 124 4.98 -13.05 15.25
C TYR A 124 6.37 -13.61 15.46
N ARG A 125 6.96 -14.15 14.40
CA ARG A 125 8.32 -14.66 14.39
C ARG A 125 9.23 -13.67 13.68
N VAL A 126 10.36 -13.37 14.30
CA VAL A 126 11.47 -12.65 13.67
C VAL A 126 12.08 -13.57 12.63
N ILE A 127 12.14 -13.17 11.37
CA ILE A 127 12.70 -13.97 10.28
C ILE A 127 14.05 -13.44 9.79
N GLN A 128 14.39 -12.21 10.14
CA GLN A 128 15.69 -11.59 9.89
C GLN A 128 16.16 -10.89 11.16
N THR A 129 17.40 -11.18 11.59
CA THR A 129 17.98 -10.55 12.78
C THR A 129 18.13 -9.05 12.57
N PHE A 130 17.76 -8.26 13.58
CA PHE A 130 17.92 -6.81 13.56
C PHE A 130 18.23 -6.25 14.95
N THR A 131 18.65 -4.97 14.98
CA THR A 131 18.89 -4.22 16.20
C THR A 131 17.93 -3.04 16.27
N ASP A 132 17.29 -2.87 17.43
CA ASP A 132 16.36 -1.77 17.66
C ASP A 132 17.08 -0.45 18.00
N TYR A 133 16.33 0.62 18.22
CA TYR A 133 16.87 1.94 18.51
C TYR A 133 17.74 2.01 19.76
N TYR A 134 17.49 1.18 20.78
CA TYR A 134 18.26 1.15 22.02
C TYR A 134 19.40 0.11 22.01
N GLY A 135 19.67 -0.51 20.86
CA GLY A 135 20.75 -1.49 20.72
C GLY A 135 20.35 -2.92 21.11
N SER A 136 19.07 -3.20 21.34
CA SER A 136 18.59 -4.55 21.65
C SER A 136 18.58 -5.39 20.38
N VAL A 137 19.16 -6.58 20.43
CA VAL A 137 19.21 -7.51 19.30
C VAL A 137 18.00 -8.46 19.34
N PHE A 138 17.31 -8.55 18.21
CA PHE A 138 16.20 -9.47 17.97
C PHE A 138 16.64 -10.50 16.94
N GLU A 139 16.93 -11.72 17.41
CA GLU A 139 17.45 -12.81 16.58
C GLU A 139 16.36 -13.47 15.73
N ALA A 140 16.72 -13.87 14.50
CA ALA A 140 15.87 -14.69 13.66
C ALA A 140 15.48 -16.01 14.36
N GLY A 141 14.23 -16.43 14.14
CA GLY A 141 13.59 -17.56 14.83
C GLY A 141 12.86 -17.17 16.13
N ARG A 142 13.10 -15.97 16.68
CA ARG A 142 12.45 -15.54 17.93
C ARG A 142 10.97 -15.28 17.72
N GLU A 143 10.13 -15.88 18.57
CA GLU A 143 8.69 -15.65 18.59
C GLU A 143 8.30 -14.65 19.69
N LEU A 144 7.37 -13.76 19.36
CA LEU A 144 6.93 -12.65 20.19
C LEU A 144 5.42 -12.46 20.06
N THR A 145 4.71 -12.36 21.18
CA THR A 145 3.26 -12.10 21.17
C THR A 145 2.99 -10.60 21.23
N PHE A 146 2.33 -10.05 20.22
CA PHE A 146 2.07 -8.62 20.16
C PHE A 146 0.99 -8.20 21.17
N ALA A 147 1.28 -7.19 21.98
CA ALA A 147 0.35 -6.63 22.95
C ALA A 147 -0.23 -5.28 22.49
N GLY A 148 0.55 -4.48 21.77
CA GLY A 148 0.10 -3.18 21.27
C GLY A 148 1.21 -2.32 20.72
N ARG A 149 0.84 -1.16 20.16
CA ARG A 149 1.77 -0.20 19.56
C ARG A 149 1.44 1.21 20.05
N ASN A 150 2.49 1.98 20.34
CA ASN A 150 2.42 3.42 20.51
C ASN A 150 3.26 4.13 19.43
N PHE A 151 2.84 5.31 18.99
CA PHE A 151 3.57 6.13 18.02
C PHE A 151 3.69 7.55 18.55
N LEU A 152 4.90 8.10 18.51
CA LEU A 152 5.24 9.47 18.89
C LEU A 152 5.53 10.27 17.61
N PRO A 153 4.57 11.05 17.09
CA PRO A 153 4.71 11.68 15.77
C PRO A 153 5.84 12.68 15.66
N TYR A 154 6.17 13.39 16.76
CA TYR A 154 7.23 14.40 16.76
C TYR A 154 8.63 13.80 16.60
N ASP A 155 8.83 12.59 17.13
CA ASP A 155 10.12 11.91 17.15
C ASP A 155 10.20 10.76 16.14
N GLY A 156 9.16 10.56 15.32
CA GLY A 156 9.04 9.41 14.41
C GLY A 156 9.18 8.06 15.14
N GLY A 157 8.84 8.00 16.42
CA GLY A 157 9.17 6.89 17.31
C GLY A 157 8.04 5.87 17.43
N HIS A 158 8.30 4.62 17.09
CA HIS A 158 7.41 3.49 17.34
C HIS A 158 7.86 2.68 18.55
N THR A 159 6.96 2.48 19.50
CA THR A 159 7.11 1.47 20.56
C THR A 159 6.16 0.32 20.24
N LEU A 160 6.73 -0.85 19.94
CA LEU A 160 5.98 -2.08 19.74
C LEU A 160 6.10 -2.94 21.00
N SER A 161 5.02 -3.03 21.76
CA SER A 161 4.96 -3.86 22.97
C SER A 161 4.69 -5.29 22.55
N PHE A 162 5.69 -6.16 22.71
CA PHE A 162 5.50 -7.60 22.64
C PHE A 162 5.75 -8.25 24.01
N GLN A 163 5.36 -9.51 24.15
CA GLN A 163 5.77 -10.36 25.26
C GLN A 163 6.81 -11.37 24.74
N PRO A 164 7.97 -11.53 25.39
CA PRO A 164 8.39 -10.89 26.65
C PRO A 164 9.21 -9.58 26.50
N ALA A 165 9.20 -8.92 25.33
CA ALA A 165 10.08 -7.76 25.07
C ALA A 165 9.39 -6.64 24.28
N SER A 166 9.86 -5.41 24.46
CA SER A 166 9.44 -4.26 23.63
C SER A 166 10.49 -3.99 22.54
N ILE A 167 10.04 -3.59 21.35
CA ILE A 167 10.88 -3.15 20.24
C ILE A 167 10.69 -1.66 20.04
N TYR A 168 11.79 -0.92 19.88
CA TYR A 168 11.78 0.52 19.64
C TYR A 168 12.36 0.81 18.25
N LEU A 169 11.56 1.42 17.36
CA LEU A 169 11.99 1.77 16.00
C LEU A 169 11.79 3.27 15.78
N GLN A 170 12.80 3.96 15.26
CA GLN A 170 12.67 5.35 14.81
C GLN A 170 12.68 5.43 13.29
N GLU A 171 11.87 6.33 12.73
CA GLU A 171 11.79 6.54 11.28
C GLU A 171 13.15 6.85 10.65
N ASP A 172 13.99 7.69 11.27
CA ASP A 172 15.30 8.05 10.70
C ASP A 172 16.34 6.92 10.77
N ALA A 173 16.34 6.15 11.87
CA ALA A 173 17.36 5.14 12.14
C ALA A 173 16.97 3.73 11.67
N GLN A 174 15.67 3.41 11.67
CA GLN A 174 15.11 2.11 11.30
C GLN A 174 14.07 2.23 10.17
N SER A 175 14.23 3.22 9.27
CA SER A 175 13.39 3.40 8.07
C SER A 175 13.28 2.13 7.22
N ASP A 176 14.37 1.39 7.06
CA ASP A 176 14.36 0.13 6.32
C ASP A 176 13.43 -0.89 6.97
N ILE A 177 13.57 -1.15 8.27
CA ILE A 177 12.70 -2.09 9.00
C ILE A 177 11.23 -1.65 8.92
N LEU A 178 10.95 -0.35 9.08
CA LEU A 178 9.59 0.18 9.02
C LEU A 178 8.98 0.05 7.62
N SER A 179 9.78 0.32 6.58
CA SER A 179 9.37 0.20 5.18
C SER A 179 9.33 -1.24 4.71
N ASN A 180 10.08 -2.14 5.36
CA ASN A 180 10.34 -3.54 5.03
C ASN A 180 9.94 -4.54 6.11
N PHE A 181 8.95 -4.21 6.93
CA PHE A 181 8.61 -4.97 8.13
C PHE A 181 8.30 -6.46 7.89
N ASP A 182 7.70 -6.81 6.75
CA ASP A 182 7.45 -8.20 6.31
C ASP A 182 8.71 -9.01 5.98
N LEU A 183 9.88 -8.37 5.83
CA LEU A 183 11.18 -9.04 5.72
C LEU A 183 11.78 -9.37 7.08
N TYR A 184 11.28 -8.74 8.15
CA TYR A 184 11.75 -8.94 9.52
C TYR A 184 10.80 -9.77 10.35
N PHE A 185 9.50 -9.76 10.02
CA PHE A 185 8.46 -10.46 10.76
C PHE A 185 7.50 -11.22 9.86
N GLU A 186 7.03 -12.35 10.38
CA GLU A 186 5.86 -13.07 9.86
C GLU A 186 4.90 -13.44 10.99
N GLU A 187 3.60 -13.56 10.69
CA GLU A 187 2.61 -14.07 11.65
C GLU A 187 2.75 -15.60 11.77
N VAL A 188 2.83 -16.09 13.00
CA VAL A 188 2.80 -17.53 13.28
C VAL A 188 1.33 -17.98 13.35
N PRO A 189 0.90 -18.95 12.53
CA PRO A 189 -0.44 -19.50 12.63
C PRO A 189 -0.68 -20.07 14.03
N ALA A 190 -1.83 -19.78 14.64
CA ALA A 190 -2.21 -20.44 15.87
C ALA A 190 -2.30 -21.96 15.61
N GLU A 191 -1.60 -22.76 16.40
CA GLU A 191 -1.77 -24.21 16.41
C GLU A 191 -3.25 -24.51 16.70
N ARG A 192 -3.86 -25.31 15.82
CA ARG A 192 -5.27 -25.73 15.93
C ARG A 192 -5.41 -26.94 16.82
#